data_AF-A0A948NXY6-F1
#
_entry.id   AF-A0A948NXY6-F1
#
_cell.length_a   1.000
_cell.length_b   1.000
_cell.length_c   1.000
_cell.angle_alpha   90.00
_cell.angle_beta   90.00
_cell.angle_gamma   90.00
#
_symmetry.space_group_name_H-M   'P 1'
#
loop_
_entity.id
_entity.type
_entity.pdbx_description
1 polymer ?
#
loop_
_entity_poly.entity_id
_entity_poly.type
_entity_poly.pdbx_seq_one_letter_code
_entity_poly.pdbx_strand_id
1 'polypeptide(L)' 'EVVHINAYSGHADMADLDNFVVSTEGIKKIILVHGELDEMNPFAQRIRHAKEGVEILMPEKEEEILI' A
#
# COMPACT_ATOMS: atom_id res chain seq x y z
N GLU A 1 -25.56 -2.13 -23.09
CA GLU A 1 -24.79 -1.21 -22.22
C GLU A 1 -24.38 -2.00 -20.99
N VAL A 2 -23.09 -2.03 -20.64
CA VAL A 2 -22.58 -2.81 -19.51
C VAL A 2 -22.19 -1.82 -18.42
N VAL A 3 -22.78 -1.98 -17.22
CA VAL A 3 -22.50 -1.14 -16.06
C VAL A 3 -21.62 -1.93 -15.09
N HIS A 4 -20.41 -1.45 -14.84
CA HIS A 4 -19.50 -2.02 -13.86
C HIS A 4 -19.71 -1.34 -12.50
N ILE A 5 -19.93 -2.14 -11.45
CA ILE A 5 -20.01 -1.68 -10.07
C ILE A 5 -18.86 -2.32 -9.30
N ASN A 6 -17.82 -1.54 -9.01
CA ASN A 6 -16.60 -2.02 -8.32
C ASN A 6 -16.68 -1.95 -6.78
N ALA A 7 -17.87 -1.67 -6.23
CA ALA A 7 -18.07 -1.45 -4.80
C ALA A 7 -18.09 -2.73 -3.93
N TYR A 8 -17.98 -3.92 -4.54
CA TYR A 8 -18.05 -5.22 -3.82
C TYR A 8 -16.70 -5.96 -3.80
N SER A 9 -15.58 -5.32 -4.14
CA SER A 9 -14.29 -6.01 -4.30
C SER A 9 -13.67 -6.48 -2.97
N GLY A 10 -14.13 -5.96 -1.82
CA GLY A 10 -13.58 -6.29 -0.50
C GLY A 10 -12.15 -5.78 -0.27
N HIS A 11 -11.53 -5.15 -1.26
CA HIS A 11 -10.25 -4.46 -1.13
C HIS A 11 -10.47 -3.05 -0.56
N ALA A 12 -9.57 -2.61 0.31
CA ALA A 12 -9.58 -1.23 0.76
C ALA A 12 -9.30 -0.30 -0.43
N ASP A 13 -10.16 0.70 -0.61
CA ASP A 13 -9.94 1.72 -1.63
C ASP A 13 -8.72 2.59 -1.28
N MET A 14 -8.22 3.34 -2.25
CA MET A 14 -7.00 4.15 -2.14
C MET A 14 -6.96 5.02 -0.86
N ALA A 15 -8.07 5.68 -0.53
CA ALA A 15 -8.17 6.57 0.62
C ALA A 15 -8.19 5.81 1.96
N ASP A 16 -8.83 4.64 2.00
CA ASP A 16 -8.91 3.82 3.21
C ASP A 16 -7.54 3.25 3.58
N LEU A 17 -6.76 2.86 2.57
CA LEU A 17 -5.42 2.33 2.76
C LEU A 17 -4.44 3.42 3.24
N ASP A 18 -4.53 4.63 2.68
CA ASP A 18 -3.76 5.78 3.15
C ASP A 18 -4.12 6.11 4.62
N ASN A 19 -5.41 6.14 4.96
CA ASN A 19 -5.88 6.41 6.33
C ASN A 19 -5.43 5.34 7.33
N PHE A 20 -5.44 4.06 6.93
CA PHE A 20 -4.97 2.97 7.78
C PHE A 20 -3.48 3.14 8.14
N VAL A 21 -2.65 3.50 7.17
CA VAL A 21 -1.21 3.69 7.39
C VAL A 21 -0.93 4.91 8.27
N VAL A 22 -1.66 6.02 8.06
CA VAL A 22 -1.50 7.24 8.86
C VAL A 22 -1.95 7.02 10.30
N SER A 23 -3.09 6.37 10.52
CA SER A 23 -3.66 6.15 11.86
C SER A 23 -2.92 5.12 12.72
N THR A 24 -2.08 4.27 12.13
CA THR A 24 -1.33 3.26 12.89
C THR A 24 -0.05 3.82 13.49
N GLU A 25 0.02 4.00 14.81
CA GLU A 25 1.22 4.56 15.46
C GLU A 25 2.41 3.58 15.51
N GLY A 26 3.64 4.09 15.59
CA GLY A 26 4.84 3.29 15.84
C GLY A 26 5.38 2.43 14.68
N ILE A 27 4.79 2.54 13.49
CA ILE A 27 5.29 1.86 12.29
C ILE A 27 6.70 2.37 11.93
N LYS A 28 7.62 1.43 11.69
CA LYS A 28 8.99 1.70 11.20
C LYS A 28 9.23 1.18 9.78
N LYS A 29 8.57 0.07 9.41
CA LYS A 29 8.69 -0.59 8.10
C LYS A 29 7.31 -0.93 7.57
N ILE A 30 7.09 -0.72 6.27
CA ILE A 30 5.91 -1.14 5.51
C ILE A 30 6.37 -1.99 4.34
N ILE A 31 5.80 -3.18 4.21
CA ILE A 31 6.10 -4.10 3.12
C ILE A 31 4.87 -4.16 2.23
N LEU A 32 4.98 -3.64 1.01
CA LEU A 32 3.92 -3.66 0.02
C LEU A 32 4.00 -4.96 -0.77
N VAL A 33 2.94 -5.75 -0.70
CA VAL A 33 2.80 -7.03 -1.41
C VAL A 33 1.48 -7.05 -2.16
N HIS A 34 1.36 -7.96 -3.13
CA HIS A 34 0.09 -8.26 -3.82
C HIS A 34 -0.52 -7.05 -4.57
N GLY A 35 0.29 -6.37 -5.38
CA GLY A 35 -0.15 -5.38 -6.36
C GLY A 35 0.79 -5.37 -7.56
N GLU A 36 0.32 -4.85 -8.69
CA GLU A 36 1.20 -4.58 -9.83
C GLU A 36 2.19 -3.47 -9.45
N LEU A 37 3.44 -3.56 -9.92
CA LEU A 37 4.49 -2.58 -9.61
C LEU A 37 4.06 -1.14 -9.96
N ASP A 38 3.29 -1.00 -11.03
CA ASP A 38 2.76 0.29 -11.51
C ASP A 38 1.74 0.92 -10.56
N GLU A 39 1.05 0.11 -9.74
CA GLU A 39 0.06 0.58 -8.76
C GLU A 39 0.67 0.73 -7.35
N MET A 40 1.65 -0.11 -7.01
CA MET A 40 2.35 -0.03 -5.72
C MET A 40 3.25 1.20 -5.62
N ASN A 41 3.88 1.63 -6.71
CA ASN A 41 4.76 2.80 -6.73
C ASN A 41 4.04 4.11 -6.34
N PRO A 42 2.88 4.46 -6.92
CA PRO A 42 2.08 5.59 -6.48
C PRO A 42 1.68 5.52 -5.02
N PHE A 43 1.31 4.34 -4.52
CA PHE A 43 0.96 4.17 -3.10
C PHE A 43 2.16 4.38 -2.17
N ALA A 44 3.32 3.81 -2.50
CA ALA A 44 4.56 4.02 -1.76
C ALA A 44 4.94 5.51 -1.68
N GLN A 45 4.81 6.25 -2.78
CA GLN A 45 5.07 7.70 -2.81
C GLN A 45 4.12 8.48 -1.90
N ARG A 46 2.82 8.15 -1.92
CA ARG A 46 1.83 8.79 -1.03
C ARG A 46 2.15 8.53 0.44
N ILE A 47 2.47 7.30 0.81
CA ILE A 47 2.84 6.96 2.20
C ILE A 47 4.11 7.69 2.64
N ARG A 48 5.15 7.74 1.79
CA ARG A 48 6.39 8.48 2.11
C ARG A 48 6.11 9.95 2.41
N HIS A 49 5.13 10.54 1.73
CA HIS A 49 4.72 11.92 1.96
C HIS A 49 3.83 12.09 3.20
N ALA A 50 2.97 11.10 3.48
CA ALA A 50 2.04 11.14 4.60
C ALA A 50 2.69 10.77 5.94
N LYS A 51 3.81 10.04 5.93
CA LYS A 51 4.46 9.52 7.13
C LYS A 51 5.97 9.48 7.01
N GLU A 52 6.61 10.46 7.65
CA GLU A 52 8.07 10.55 7.69
C GLU A 52 8.69 9.44 8.55
N GLY A 53 9.88 9.00 8.17
CA GLY A 53 10.67 8.02 8.94
C GLY A 53 10.25 6.56 8.80
N VAL A 54 9.32 6.26 7.89
CA VAL A 54 8.92 4.88 7.59
C VAL A 54 9.66 4.37 6.36
N GLU A 55 10.28 3.21 6.51
CA GLU A 55 10.89 2.46 5.41
C GLU A 55 9.81 1.72 4.62
N ILE A 56 9.82 1.83 3.30
CA ILE A 56 8.87 1.13 2.42
C ILE A 56 9.64 0.16 1.54
N LEU A 57 9.28 -1.11 1.63
CA LEU A 57 9.87 -2.23 0.89
C LEU A 57 8.83 -2.82 -0.07
N MET A 58 9.29 -3.20 -1.26
CA MET A 58 8.49 -3.82 -2.32
C MET A 58 9.25 -5.04 -2.82
N PRO A 59 9.12 -6.20 -2.15
CA PRO A 59 9.89 -7.38 -2.52
C PRO A 59 9.48 -7.92 -3.89
N GLU A 60 10.46 -8.40 -4.64
CA GLU A 60 10.21 -9.22 -5.82
C GLU A 60 9.84 -10.66 -5.43
N LYS A 61 9.31 -11.43 -6.39
CA LYS A 61 9.00 -12.83 -6.17
C LYS A 61 10.28 -13.58 -5.75
N GLU A 62 10.20 -14.32 -4.64
CA GLU A 62 11.31 -15.05 -4.01
C GLU A 62 12.35 -14.19 -3.26
N GLU A 63 12.10 -12.89 -3.08
CA GLU A 63 12.94 -12.03 -2.23
C GLU A 63 12.63 -12.24 -0.73
N GLU A 64 13.69 -12.38 0.07
CA GLU A 64 13.60 -12.49 1.53
C GLU A 64 13.87 -11.13 2.20
N ILE A 65 12.93 -10.67 3.03
CA ILE A 65 13.10 -9.45 3.84
C ILE A 65 13.42 -9.82 5.29
N LEU A 66 14.55 -9.32 5.78
CA LEU A 66 14.93 -9.36 7.19
C LEU A 66 14.21 -8.25 7.97
N ILE A 67 13.40 -8.64 8.95
CA ILE A 67 12.52 -7.75 9.71
C ILE A 67 13.25 -7.17 10.92
#